data_AF-A0A821Q2G1-F1
#
_entry.id   AF-A0A821Q2G1-F1
#
_cell.length_a   1.000
_cell.length_b   1.000
_cell.length_c   1.000
_cell.angle_alpha   90.00
_cell.angle_beta   90.00
_cell.angle_gamma   90.00
#
_symmetry.space_group_name_H-M   'P 1'
#
loop_
_entity.id
_entity.type
_entity.pdbx_description
1 polymer ?
#
loop_
_entity_poly.entity_id
_entity_poly.type
_entity_poly.pdbx_seq_one_letter_code
_entity_poly.pdbx_strand_id
1 'polypeptide(L)'
;MLQKFLEIENEPNTIEKRLSKEEEYCEIFYESTTIRDEEGRCVVKLSFMTGNPQFRQGNLKEIAAKRFEILEKKFITKPETKRRIP
;
A
#
# COMPACT_ATOMS: atom_id res chain seq x y z
N MET A 1 1.04 -5.12 32.25
CA MET A 1 0.11 -5.04 31.10
C MET A 1 0.75 -5.47 29.76
N LEU A 2 2.05 -5.79 29.69
CA LEU A 2 2.67 -6.40 28.49
C LEU A 2 2.54 -7.93 28.41
N GLN A 3 2.59 -8.64 29.53
CA GLN A 3 2.60 -10.12 29.55
C GLN A 3 1.42 -10.75 28.80
N LYS A 4 0.21 -10.25 29.04
CA LYS A 4 -1.01 -10.73 28.36
C LYS A 4 -0.97 -10.49 26.85
N PHE A 5 -0.28 -9.45 26.40
CA PHE A 5 -0.16 -9.13 24.98
C PHE A 5 0.81 -10.11 24.30
N LEU A 6 1.95 -10.36 24.95
CA LEU A 6 2.95 -11.34 24.50
C LEU A 6 2.43 -12.78 24.54
N GLU A 7 1.59 -13.15 25.52
CA GLU A 7 0.99 -14.48 25.60
C GLU A 7 0.00 -14.76 24.46
N ILE A 8 -0.68 -13.74 23.94
CA ILE A 8 -1.59 -13.85 22.79
C ILE A 8 -0.79 -14.01 21.49
N GLU A 9 0.33 -13.28 21.34
CA GLU A 9 1.23 -13.45 20.18
C GLU A 9 1.99 -14.78 20.19
N ASN A 10 2.21 -15.36 21.38
CA ASN A 10 2.88 -16.66 21.58
C ASN A 10 1.91 -17.85 21.63
N GLU A 11 0.64 -17.67 21.26
CA GLU A 11 -0.28 -18.80 21.14
C GLU A 11 0.32 -19.81 20.15
N PRO A 12 0.46 -21.09 20.51
CA PRO A 12 1.05 -22.07 19.60
C PRO A 12 0.23 -22.07 18.32
N ASN A 13 0.92 -22.05 17.16
CA ASN A 13 0.40 -22.12 15.78
C ASN A 13 -0.41 -23.42 15.51
N THR A 14 -1.35 -23.74 16.39
CA THR A 14 -2.23 -24.90 16.36
C THR A 14 -3.37 -24.71 15.36
N ILE A 15 -3.61 -23.45 14.97
CA ILE A 15 -4.44 -23.09 13.84
C ILE A 15 -3.50 -22.96 12.65
N GLU A 16 -3.48 -23.97 11.78
CA GLU A 16 -2.88 -23.82 10.46
C GLU A 16 -3.64 -22.71 9.73
N LYS A 17 -3.07 -21.50 9.74
CA LYS A 17 -3.64 -20.35 9.03
C LYS A 17 -3.56 -20.66 7.53
N ARG A 18 -4.67 -21.10 6.96
CA ARG A 18 -4.80 -21.28 5.51
C ARG A 18 -4.74 -19.91 4.86
N LEU A 19 -3.58 -19.58 4.30
CA LEU A 19 -3.40 -18.36 3.52
C LEU A 19 -4.27 -18.43 2.27
N SER A 20 -4.90 -17.31 1.94
CA SER A 20 -5.42 -17.07 0.60
C SER A 20 -4.27 -17.07 -0.42
N LYS A 21 -4.61 -17.23 -1.70
CA LYS A 21 -3.61 -17.18 -2.78
C LYS A 21 -2.91 -15.83 -2.84
N GLU A 22 -3.64 -14.77 -2.53
CA GLU A 22 -3.13 -13.41 -2.45
C GLU A 22 -2.12 -13.25 -1.32
N GLU A 23 -2.42 -13.80 -0.13
CA GLU A 23 -1.49 -13.79 1.00
C GLU A 23 -0.24 -14.62 0.69
N GLU A 24 -0.39 -15.83 0.15
CA GLU A 24 0.75 -16.67 -0.25
C GLU A 24 1.65 -15.97 -1.26
N TYR A 25 1.07 -15.30 -2.26
CA TYR A 25 1.83 -14.49 -3.21
C TYR A 25 2.58 -13.33 -2.54
N CYS A 26 1.95 -12.64 -1.61
CA CYS A 26 2.58 -11.54 -0.87
C CYS A 26 3.77 -12.03 -0.03
N GLU A 27 3.65 -13.17 0.65
CA GLU A 27 4.74 -13.76 1.42
C GLU A 27 5.92 -14.13 0.51
N ILE A 28 5.67 -14.86 -0.58
CA ILE A 28 6.69 -15.22 -1.56
C ILE A 28 7.36 -13.97 -2.17
N PHE A 29 6.58 -12.93 -2.47
CA PHE A 29 7.11 -11.68 -3.01
C PHE A 29 7.97 -10.94 -1.98
N TYR A 30 7.52 -10.88 -0.72
CA TYR A 30 8.26 -10.24 0.35
C TYR A 30 9.60 -10.94 0.58
N GLU A 31 9.60 -12.27 0.71
CA GLU A 31 10.83 -13.05 0.90
C GLU A 31 11.80 -12.90 -0.28
N SER A 32 11.30 -12.93 -1.50
CA SER A 32 12.15 -12.83 -2.71
C SER A 32 12.68 -11.42 -2.99
N THR A 33 12.08 -10.39 -2.42
CA THR A 33 12.44 -8.99 -2.72
C THR A 33 13.03 -8.22 -1.56
N THR A 34 12.98 -8.77 -0.34
CA THR A 34 13.52 -8.14 0.85
C THR A 34 15.00 -8.45 0.99
N ILE A 35 15.84 -7.42 0.98
CA ILE A 35 17.29 -7.53 1.16
C ILE A 35 17.76 -6.53 2.21
N ARG A 36 18.96 -6.74 2.76
CA ARG A 36 19.66 -5.69 3.52
C ARG A 36 20.60 -4.93 2.59
N ASP A 37 20.57 -3.61 2.70
CA ASP A 37 21.56 -2.76 2.03
C ASP A 37 22.90 -2.78 2.77
N GLU A 38 23.91 -2.14 2.18
CA GLU A 38 25.28 -2.08 2.73
C GLU A 38 25.35 -1.34 4.07
N GLU A 39 24.36 -0.49 4.38
CA GLU A 39 24.21 0.20 5.67
C GLU A 39 23.43 -0.63 6.70
N GLY A 40 22.98 -1.82 6.34
CA GLY A 40 22.22 -2.74 7.21
C GLY A 40 20.72 -2.44 7.29
N ARG A 41 20.18 -1.54 6.44
CA ARG A 41 18.74 -1.25 6.37
C ARG A 41 18.01 -2.31 5.58
N CYS A 42 16.81 -2.67 6.00
CA CYS A 42 15.94 -3.58 5.26
C CYS A 42 15.27 -2.83 4.10
N VAL A 43 15.59 -3.23 2.87
CA VAL A 43 14.94 -2.78 1.64
C VAL A 43 13.86 -3.80 1.28
N VAL A 44 12.61 -3.43 1.51
CA VAL A 44 11.43 -4.25 1.22
C VAL A 44 10.76 -3.75 -0.06
N LYS A 45 10.35 -4.66 -0.95
CA LYS A 45 9.43 -4.32 -2.03
C LYS A 45 8.05 -4.86 -1.69
N LEU A 46 7.04 -4.03 -1.87
CA LEU A 46 5.64 -4.44 -1.74
C LEU A 46 5.08 -4.79 -3.11
N SER A 47 4.34 -5.88 -3.18
CA SER A 47 3.63 -6.25 -4.40
C SER A 47 2.42 -5.33 -4.58
N PHE A 48 2.01 -5.13 -5.83
CA PHE A 48 0.73 -4.50 -6.14
C PHE A 48 -0.30 -5.61 -6.35
N MET A 49 -1.57 -5.36 -5.97
CA MET A 49 -2.68 -6.29 -6.22
C MET A 49 -2.83 -6.67 -7.70
N THR A 50 -2.31 -5.87 -8.62
CA THR A 50 -2.26 -6.17 -10.05
C THR A 50 -0.82 -6.27 -10.52
N GLY A 51 -0.49 -7.35 -11.26
CA GLY A 51 0.86 -7.58 -11.78
C GLY A 51 1.39 -6.46 -12.69
N ASN A 52 0.50 -5.63 -13.24
CA ASN A 52 0.84 -4.39 -13.94
C ASN A 52 -0.06 -3.26 -13.46
N PRO A 53 0.31 -2.55 -12.40
CA PRO A 53 -0.49 -1.44 -11.96
C PRO A 53 -0.44 -0.33 -13.01
N GLN A 54 -1.59 0.27 -13.33
CA GLN A 54 -1.76 1.22 -14.44
C GLN A 54 -0.79 2.41 -14.38
N PHE A 55 -0.26 2.73 -13.21
CA PHE A 55 0.71 3.79 -13.04
C PHE A 55 2.10 3.49 -13.65
N ARG A 56 2.43 2.21 -13.93
CA ARG A 56 3.68 1.84 -14.63
C ARG A 56 3.71 2.27 -16.10
N GLN A 57 2.57 2.64 -16.69
CA GLN A 57 2.46 3.08 -18.09
C GLN A 57 2.85 4.55 -18.34
N GLY A 58 3.57 5.20 -17.42
CA GLY A 58 4.25 6.48 -17.69
C GLY A 58 3.38 7.75 -17.72
N ASN A 59 2.06 7.63 -17.67
CA ASN A 59 1.15 8.78 -17.90
C ASN A 59 0.59 9.39 -16.61
N LEU A 60 1.16 9.04 -15.44
CA LEU A 60 0.70 9.52 -14.14
C LEU A 60 0.64 11.05 -14.05
N LYS A 61 1.68 11.73 -14.54
CA LYS A 61 1.78 13.19 -14.51
C LYS A 61 0.65 13.84 -15.30
N GLU A 62 0.37 13.33 -16.50
CA GLU A 62 -0.68 13.84 -17.38
C GLU A 62 -2.08 13.57 -16.80
N ILE A 63 -2.29 12.39 -16.23
CA ILE A 63 -3.54 12.03 -15.56
C ILE A 63 -3.77 12.95 -14.35
N ALA A 64 -2.74 13.19 -13.54
CA ALA A 64 -2.81 14.09 -12.40
C ALA A 64 -3.12 15.53 -12.85
N ALA A 65 -2.44 16.04 -13.89
CA ALA A 65 -2.68 17.36 -14.44
C ALA A 65 -4.12 17.51 -14.96
N LYS A 66 -4.63 16.55 -15.74
CA LYS A 66 -6.02 16.56 -16.22
C LYS A 66 -7.03 16.56 -15.07
N ARG A 67 -6.79 15.73 -14.04
CA ARG A 67 -7.65 15.70 -12.85
C ARG A 67 -7.63 17.03 -12.10
N PHE A 68 -6.46 17.66 -12.01
CA PHE A 68 -6.30 18.97 -11.39
C PHE A 68 -7.10 20.06 -12.13
N GLU A 69 -6.97 20.17 -13.45
CA GLU A 69 -7.74 21.13 -14.25
C GLU A 69 -9.26 20.93 -14.12
N ILE A 70 -9.72 19.68 -14.07
CA ILE A 70 -11.14 19.36 -13.84
C ILE A 70 -11.59 19.86 -12.47
N LEU A 71 -10.76 19.72 -11.45
CA LEU A 71 -11.05 20.22 -10.11
C LEU A 71 -11.13 21.74 -10.10
N GLU A 72 -10.19 22.44 -10.75
CA GLU A 72 -10.24 23.91 -10.86
C GLU A 72 -11.54 24.39 -11.51
N LYS A 73 -11.95 23.77 -12.63
CA LYS A 73 -13.24 24.08 -13.29
C LYS A 73 -14.44 23.80 -12.39
N LYS A 74 -14.42 22.71 -11.62
CA LYS A 74 -15.46 22.39 -10.64
C LYS A 74 -15.51 23.42 -9.50
N PHE A 75 -14.36 23.93 -9.06
CA PHE A 75 -14.31 24.96 -8.02
C PHE A 75 -14.84 26.31 -8.51
N ILE A 76 -14.61 26.67 -9.77
CA ILE A 76 -15.18 27.87 -10.38
C ILE A 76 -16.71 27.74 -10.49
N THR A 77 -17.21 26.59 -10.94
CA THR A 77 -18.64 26.36 -11.16
C THR A 77 -19.44 26.13 -9.87
N LYS A 78 -18.79 25.66 -8.79
CA LYS A 78 -19.41 25.40 -7.48
C LYS A 78 -18.52 25.93 -6.34
N PRO A 79 -18.56 27.25 -6.06
CA PRO A 79 -17.71 27.89 -5.06
C PRO A 79 -17.98 27.39 -3.62
N GLU A 80 -19.17 26.84 -3.36
CA GLU A 80 -19.60 26.27 -2.07
C GLU A 80 -18.76 25.06 -1.61
N THR A 81 -18.03 24.42 -2.53
CA THR A 81 -17.23 23.22 -2.26
C THR A 81 -15.88 23.51 -1.59
N LYS A 82 -15.61 24.78 -1.23
CA LYS A 82 -14.42 25.25 -0.48
C LYS A 82 -14.38 24.78 0.99
N ARG A 83 -14.98 23.65 1.35
CA ARG A 83 -14.80 23.11 2.71
C ARG A 83 -13.36 22.62 2.84
N ARG A 84 -12.59 23.41 3.60
CA ARG A 84 -11.19 23.25 3.96
C ARG A 84 -10.80 21.79 4.13
N ILE A 85 -9.72 21.41 3.44
CA ILE A 85 -8.87 20.30 3.86
C ILE A 85 -8.21 20.80 5.17
N PRO A 86 -8.45 20.19 6.34
CA PRO A 86 -7.73 20.51 7.56
C PRO A 86 -6.24 20.12 7.46
#